data_AF-A0A2E8QYG8-F1
#
_entry.id   AF-A0A2E8QYG8-F1
#
_cell.length_a   1.000
_cell.length_b   1.000
_cell.length_c   1.000
_cell.angle_alpha   90.00
_cell.angle_beta   90.00
_cell.angle_gamma   90.00
#
_symmetry.space_group_name_H-M   'P 1'
#
loop_
_entity.id
_entity.type
_entity.pdbx_description
1 polymer ?
#
loop_
_entity_poly.entity_id
_entity_poly.type
_entity_poly.pdbx_seq_one_letter_code
_entity_poly.pdbx_strand_id
1 'polypeptide(L)'
;MKTAAVWLCAVLFSAGAAGAQQDENFTASTDWLRGLAESGTMEGRLLLLDQAMQGSSEAQYAVALLYRAGAAIPQDMDAARHWYRTAAAQEHRAALESLRLLASEGDGGAFHALGILSRDGLGVPRDAEAARQAFHWAGEAGHILGMFAEADMLAAGEGGAADEKGAAARYRQIVAAARAELHDLPAKTAGVDARAEAQYWIGRLYLAGGGGLRRSAVDAVAWFTDAANSGVNGAQYELALSYLRGRGVALDSGRARTWLKRAARQGMVAAQRELERLEAE
;
A
#
# COMPACT_ATOMS: atom_id res chain seq x y z
N MET A 1 -0.68 -24.35 -3.94
CA MET A 1 -1.07 -22.95 -3.67
C MET A 1 -1.21 -22.14 -4.97
N LYS A 2 -0.18 -22.06 -5.84
CA LYS A 2 -0.24 -21.31 -7.11
C LYS A 2 -1.42 -21.69 -8.03
N THR A 3 -1.78 -22.97 -8.13
CA THR A 3 -2.88 -23.44 -9.01
C THR A 3 -4.28 -23.01 -8.57
N ALA A 4 -4.52 -22.86 -7.25
CA ALA A 4 -5.81 -22.42 -6.72
C ALA A 4 -6.01 -20.90 -6.91
N ALA A 5 -4.96 -20.12 -6.67
CA ALA A 5 -4.98 -18.66 -6.87
C ALA A 5 -5.16 -18.28 -8.36
N VAL A 6 -4.49 -18.98 -9.28
CA VAL A 6 -4.64 -18.80 -10.74
C VAL A 6 -6.08 -19.06 -11.20
N TRP A 7 -6.69 -20.16 -10.76
CA TRP A 7 -8.07 -20.50 -11.10
C TRP A 7 -9.08 -19.51 -10.51
N LEU A 8 -8.88 -19.08 -9.27
CA LEU A 8 -9.80 -18.15 -8.61
C LEU A 8 -9.69 -16.73 -9.17
N CYS A 9 -8.50 -16.24 -9.53
CA CYS A 9 -8.35 -14.96 -10.25
C CYS A 9 -9.10 -14.98 -11.57
N ALA A 10 -8.99 -16.08 -12.33
CA ALA A 10 -9.73 -16.26 -13.57
C ALA A 10 -11.24 -16.28 -13.31
N VAL A 11 -11.73 -16.95 -12.26
CA VAL A 11 -13.17 -17.03 -11.96
C VAL A 11 -13.72 -15.72 -11.40
N LEU A 12 -13.08 -15.11 -10.40
CA LEU A 12 -13.57 -13.92 -9.69
C LEU A 12 -13.52 -12.65 -10.54
N PHE A 13 -12.56 -12.57 -11.46
CA PHE A 13 -12.39 -11.40 -12.33
C PHE A 13 -12.76 -11.66 -13.79
N SER A 14 -13.47 -12.77 -14.09
CA SER A 14 -13.94 -13.12 -15.45
C SER A 14 -15.13 -12.30 -15.96
N ALA A 15 -15.75 -11.45 -15.14
CA ALA A 15 -16.87 -10.64 -15.61
C ALA A 15 -16.39 -9.52 -16.55
N GLY A 16 -16.51 -9.75 -17.87
CA GLY A 16 -16.30 -8.73 -18.91
C GLY A 16 -15.40 -9.12 -20.08
N ALA A 17 -15.23 -10.41 -20.42
CA ALA A 17 -14.54 -10.82 -21.65
C ALA A 17 -15.47 -10.94 -22.88
N ALA A 18 -16.66 -10.31 -22.86
CA ALA A 18 -17.54 -10.23 -24.02
C ALA A 18 -17.33 -8.88 -24.73
N GLY A 19 -16.36 -8.86 -25.65
CA GLY A 19 -16.00 -7.67 -26.43
C GLY A 19 -14.50 -7.37 -26.39
N ALA A 20 -13.67 -8.29 -26.88
CA ALA A 20 -12.29 -8.00 -27.21
C ALA A 20 -12.23 -7.38 -28.62
N GLN A 21 -12.74 -6.15 -28.74
CA GLN A 21 -12.19 -5.24 -29.74
C GLN A 21 -11.05 -4.54 -29.03
N GLN A 22 -9.82 -4.97 -29.33
CA GLN A 22 -8.65 -4.14 -29.01
C GLN A 22 -8.88 -2.82 -29.73
N ASP A 23 -9.08 -1.73 -28.99
CA ASP A 23 -9.08 -0.40 -29.60
C ASP A 23 -7.65 -0.17 -30.12
N GLU A 24 -7.42 -0.42 -31.41
CA GLU A 24 -6.11 -0.27 -32.06
C GLU A 24 -5.53 1.14 -31.82
N ASN A 25 -6.41 2.14 -31.66
CA ASN A 25 -6.06 3.52 -31.30
C ASN A 25 -5.40 3.64 -29.92
N PHE A 26 -5.80 2.82 -28.95
CA PHE A 26 -5.27 2.84 -27.59
C PHE A 26 -3.87 2.25 -27.51
N THR A 27 -3.64 1.14 -28.22
CA THR A 27 -2.32 0.55 -28.39
C THR A 27 -1.37 1.49 -29.15
N ALA A 28 -1.83 2.16 -30.20
CA ALA A 28 -0.99 3.08 -30.97
C ALA A 28 -0.50 4.29 -30.14
N SER A 29 -1.37 4.88 -29.30
CA SER A 29 -1.02 6.02 -28.44
C SER A 29 -0.02 5.62 -27.34
N THR A 30 -0.27 4.49 -26.67
CA THR A 30 0.61 3.97 -25.61
C THR A 30 1.95 3.46 -26.15
N ASP A 31 1.96 2.82 -27.33
CA ASP A 31 3.18 2.38 -28.01
C ASP A 31 4.03 3.56 -28.47
N TRP A 32 3.40 4.65 -28.93
CA TRP A 32 4.11 5.89 -29.27
C TRP A 32 4.76 6.53 -28.03
N LEU A 33 4.01 6.67 -26.94
CA LEU A 33 4.51 7.22 -25.66
C LEU A 33 5.66 6.37 -25.09
N ARG A 34 5.52 5.04 -25.14
CA ARG A 34 6.56 4.11 -24.70
C ARG A 34 7.79 4.19 -25.60
N GLY A 35 7.60 4.19 -26.93
CA GLY A 35 8.69 4.31 -27.89
C GLY A 35 9.51 5.58 -27.68
N LEU A 36 8.86 6.70 -27.39
CA LEU A 36 9.51 7.98 -27.05
C LEU A 36 10.36 7.89 -25.77
N ALA A 37 9.88 7.19 -24.75
CA ALA A 37 10.58 7.03 -23.48
C ALA A 37 11.74 6.03 -23.55
N GLU A 38 11.58 4.96 -24.34
CA GLU A 38 12.56 3.90 -24.56
C GLU A 38 13.67 4.32 -25.54
N SER A 39 13.38 5.22 -26.50
CA SER A 39 14.39 5.74 -27.45
C SER A 39 15.49 6.59 -26.80
N GLY A 40 15.43 6.79 -25.49
CA GLY A 40 16.60 7.14 -24.68
C GLY A 40 16.71 8.58 -24.20
N THR A 41 15.89 9.51 -24.69
CA THR A 41 16.00 10.93 -24.26
C THR A 41 15.41 11.13 -22.86
N MET A 42 16.14 11.84 -22.00
CA MET A 42 15.63 12.25 -20.69
C MET A 42 14.36 13.09 -20.83
N GLU A 43 14.31 13.94 -21.85
CA GLU A 43 13.16 14.80 -22.18
C GLU A 43 11.89 13.99 -22.45
N GLY A 44 11.98 12.89 -23.20
CA GLY A 44 10.82 12.03 -23.48
C GLY A 44 10.26 11.37 -22.22
N ARG A 45 11.13 10.91 -21.32
CA ARG A 45 10.72 10.36 -20.02
C ARG A 45 10.13 11.41 -19.08
N LEU A 46 10.68 12.62 -19.07
CA LEU A 46 10.17 13.73 -18.26
C LEU A 46 8.78 14.18 -18.75
N LEU A 47 8.59 14.30 -20.06
CA LEU A 47 7.29 14.63 -20.64
C LEU A 47 6.25 13.55 -20.31
N LEU A 48 6.63 12.28 -20.43
CA LEU A 48 5.74 11.17 -20.06
C LEU A 48 5.34 11.22 -18.58
N LEU A 49 6.30 11.46 -17.68
CA LEU A 49 6.05 11.57 -16.26
C LEU A 49 5.16 12.78 -15.93
N ASP A 50 5.40 13.92 -16.58
CA ASP A 50 4.57 15.12 -16.45
C ASP A 50 3.11 14.85 -16.86
N GLN A 51 2.89 14.20 -18.00
CA GLN A 51 1.54 13.81 -18.43
C GLN A 51 0.88 12.81 -17.45
N ALA A 52 1.65 11.88 -16.91
CA ALA A 52 1.15 10.95 -15.90
C ALA A 52 0.75 11.68 -14.60
N MET A 53 1.54 12.67 -14.16
CA MET A 53 1.26 13.54 -13.01
C MET A 53 0.07 14.47 -13.24
N GLN A 54 -0.17 14.88 -14.48
CA GLN A 54 -1.36 15.65 -14.88
C GLN A 54 -2.63 14.80 -14.97
N GLY A 55 -2.52 13.46 -14.86
CA GLY A 55 -3.65 12.55 -14.73
C GLY A 55 -3.92 11.67 -15.95
N SER A 56 -3.16 11.75 -17.04
CA SER A 56 -3.40 10.90 -18.22
C SER A 56 -3.23 9.43 -17.85
N SER A 57 -4.32 8.67 -17.92
CA SER A 57 -4.33 7.23 -17.61
C SER A 57 -3.41 6.42 -18.54
N GLU A 58 -3.27 6.87 -19.79
CA GLU A 58 -2.38 6.30 -20.80
C GLU A 58 -0.91 6.52 -20.44
N ALA A 59 -0.57 7.76 -20.06
CA ALA A 59 0.77 8.09 -19.61
C ALA A 59 1.14 7.33 -18.32
N GLN A 60 0.19 7.23 -17.38
CA GLN A 60 0.36 6.44 -16.17
C GLN A 60 0.62 4.96 -16.47
N TYR A 61 -0.15 4.36 -17.38
CA TYR A 61 0.08 2.98 -17.81
C TYR A 61 1.43 2.80 -18.49
N ALA A 62 1.83 3.71 -19.38
CA ALA A 62 3.13 3.67 -20.02
C ALA A 62 4.29 3.80 -19.00
N VAL A 63 4.16 4.67 -18.00
CA VAL A 63 5.12 4.76 -16.88
C VAL A 63 5.18 3.44 -16.11
N ALA A 64 4.05 2.80 -15.85
CA ALA A 64 4.00 1.50 -15.18
C ALA A 64 4.73 0.39 -15.98
N LEU A 65 4.60 0.40 -17.31
CA LEU A 65 5.31 -0.53 -18.20
C LEU A 65 6.82 -0.31 -18.14
N LEU A 66 7.29 0.94 -18.12
CA LEU A 66 8.72 1.25 -18.01
C LEU A 66 9.31 0.72 -16.70
N TYR A 67 8.64 0.98 -15.57
CA TYR A 67 9.09 0.50 -14.27
C TYR A 67 9.08 -1.04 -14.17
N ARG A 68 8.09 -1.70 -14.78
CA ARG A 68 8.04 -3.16 -14.84
C ARG A 68 9.15 -3.75 -15.72
N ALA A 69 9.41 -3.13 -16.87
CA ALA A 69 10.39 -3.62 -17.83
C ALA A 69 11.84 -3.45 -17.35
N GLY A 70 12.12 -2.39 -16.58
CA GLY A 70 13.49 -2.09 -16.15
C GLY A 70 14.41 -1.65 -17.30
N ALA A 71 13.85 -1.31 -18.45
CA ALA A 71 14.57 -0.78 -19.61
C ALA A 71 14.58 0.75 -19.51
N ALA A 72 15.76 1.37 -19.65
CA ALA A 72 16.02 2.82 -19.47
C ALA A 72 15.83 3.41 -18.05
N ILE A 73 15.02 2.80 -17.18
CA ILE A 73 14.96 3.08 -15.73
C ILE A 73 15.11 1.78 -14.92
N PRO A 74 15.66 1.79 -13.69
CA PRO A 74 15.74 0.60 -12.86
C PRO A 74 14.35 -0.03 -12.67
N GLN A 75 14.30 -1.36 -12.69
CA GLN A 75 13.05 -2.08 -12.43
C GLN A 75 12.55 -1.76 -11.02
N ASP A 76 11.27 -1.39 -10.93
CA ASP A 76 10.59 -1.11 -9.66
C ASP A 76 9.14 -1.61 -9.75
N MET A 77 8.90 -2.78 -9.14
CA MET A 77 7.58 -3.41 -9.19
C MET A 77 6.55 -2.69 -8.31
N ASP A 78 6.99 -2.01 -7.24
CA ASP A 78 6.09 -1.23 -6.37
C ASP A 78 5.59 0.01 -7.12
N ALA A 79 6.50 0.74 -7.76
CA ALA A 79 6.15 1.87 -8.63
C ALA A 79 5.27 1.43 -9.80
N ALA A 80 5.59 0.31 -10.45
CA ALA A 80 4.77 -0.23 -11.53
C ALA A 80 3.33 -0.51 -11.08
N ARG A 81 3.15 -1.22 -9.96
CA ARG A 81 1.81 -1.49 -9.38
C ARG A 81 1.07 -0.23 -8.99
N HIS A 82 1.76 0.76 -8.42
CA HIS A 82 1.17 2.05 -8.09
C HIS A 82 0.55 2.69 -9.34
N TRP A 83 1.34 2.83 -10.41
CA TRP A 83 0.88 3.46 -11.64
C TRP A 83 -0.18 2.64 -12.38
N TYR A 84 -0.07 1.31 -12.39
CA TYR A 84 -1.15 0.46 -12.92
C TYR A 84 -2.46 0.69 -12.17
N ARG A 85 -2.43 0.77 -10.84
CA ARG A 85 -3.63 1.01 -10.03
C ARG A 85 -4.22 2.39 -10.28
N THR A 86 -3.38 3.43 -10.39
CA THR A 86 -3.83 4.80 -10.67
C THR A 86 -4.49 4.89 -12.06
N ALA A 87 -3.91 4.26 -13.07
CA ALA A 87 -4.53 4.18 -14.40
C ALA A 87 -5.82 3.36 -14.36
N ALA A 88 -5.79 2.16 -13.74
CA ALA A 88 -6.95 1.28 -13.65
C ALA A 88 -8.13 1.90 -12.91
N ALA A 89 -7.87 2.73 -11.88
CA ALA A 89 -8.89 3.50 -11.16
C ALA A 89 -9.66 4.48 -12.07
N GLN A 90 -9.08 4.86 -13.21
CA GLN A 90 -9.67 5.69 -14.26
C GLN A 90 -10.24 4.84 -15.41
N GLU A 91 -10.62 3.59 -15.15
CA GLU A 91 -11.18 2.65 -16.13
C GLU A 91 -10.19 2.22 -17.24
N HIS A 92 -8.89 2.47 -17.06
CA HIS A 92 -7.86 2.06 -18.03
C HIS A 92 -7.70 0.52 -18.06
N ARG A 93 -8.35 -0.11 -19.03
CA ARG A 93 -8.49 -1.57 -19.14
C ARG A 93 -7.17 -2.34 -19.14
N ALA A 94 -6.18 -1.92 -19.92
CA ALA A 94 -4.90 -2.66 -20.00
C ALA A 94 -4.09 -2.60 -18.69
N ALA A 95 -4.31 -1.57 -17.87
CA ALA A 95 -3.68 -1.44 -16.56
C ALA A 95 -4.33 -2.39 -15.55
N LEU A 96 -5.65 -2.50 -15.59
CA LEU A 96 -6.40 -3.48 -14.82
C LEU A 96 -6.03 -4.93 -15.20
N GLU A 97 -5.92 -5.22 -16.50
CA GLU A 97 -5.47 -6.53 -16.98
C GLU A 97 -4.03 -6.84 -16.55
N SER A 98 -3.14 -5.85 -16.55
CA SER A 98 -1.78 -6.00 -16.05
C SER A 98 -1.74 -6.33 -14.54
N LEU A 99 -2.59 -5.70 -13.73
CA LEU A 99 -2.72 -6.05 -12.30
C LEU A 99 -3.26 -7.48 -12.11
N ARG A 100 -4.26 -7.88 -12.90
CA ARG A 100 -4.82 -9.24 -12.85
C ARG A 100 -3.79 -10.29 -13.24
N LEU A 101 -2.95 -10.00 -14.24
CA LEU A 101 -1.85 -10.87 -14.63
C LEU A 101 -0.85 -11.04 -13.48
N LEU A 102 -0.37 -9.94 -12.89
CA LEU A 102 0.55 -9.99 -11.74
C LEU A 102 -0.07 -10.76 -10.56
N ALA A 103 -1.34 -10.54 -10.26
CA ALA A 103 -2.05 -11.28 -9.21
C ALA A 103 -2.11 -12.78 -9.54
N SER A 104 -2.38 -13.16 -10.80
CA SER A 104 -2.37 -14.56 -11.23
C SER A 104 -1.00 -15.24 -11.07
N GLU A 105 0.10 -14.47 -11.13
CA GLU A 105 1.45 -14.96 -10.88
C GLU A 105 1.77 -15.12 -9.38
N GLY A 106 0.87 -14.66 -8.50
CA GLY A 106 1.00 -14.70 -7.06
C GLY A 106 1.51 -13.41 -6.43
N ASP A 107 1.51 -12.29 -7.15
CA ASP A 107 1.97 -11.00 -6.64
C ASP A 107 0.99 -10.42 -5.60
N GLY A 108 1.41 -10.42 -4.34
CA GLY A 108 0.58 -9.93 -3.22
C GLY A 108 0.24 -8.45 -3.30
N GLY A 109 1.13 -7.61 -3.87
CA GLY A 109 0.86 -6.19 -4.06
C GLY A 109 -0.21 -5.94 -5.13
N ALA A 110 -0.23 -6.76 -6.19
CA ALA A 110 -1.25 -6.71 -7.22
C ALA A 110 -2.62 -7.17 -6.69
N PHE A 111 -2.66 -8.24 -5.89
CA PHE A 111 -3.87 -8.63 -5.16
C PHE A 111 -4.40 -7.50 -4.28
N HIS A 112 -3.53 -6.83 -3.52
CA HIS A 112 -3.92 -5.69 -2.70
C HIS A 112 -4.45 -4.51 -3.53
N ALA A 113 -3.81 -4.20 -4.67
CA ALA A 113 -4.28 -3.17 -5.58
C ALA A 113 -5.68 -3.47 -6.12
N LEU A 114 -5.93 -4.71 -6.57
CA LEU A 114 -7.26 -5.15 -7.01
C LEU A 114 -8.30 -5.06 -5.89
N GLY A 115 -7.92 -5.44 -4.66
CA GLY A 115 -8.78 -5.29 -3.48
C GLY A 115 -9.23 -3.86 -3.24
N ILE A 116 -8.32 -2.88 -3.35
CA ILE A 116 -8.64 -1.45 -3.22
C ILE A 116 -9.62 -1.02 -4.32
N LEU A 117 -9.34 -1.37 -5.58
CA LEU A 117 -10.19 -0.98 -6.72
C LEU A 117 -11.62 -1.52 -6.54
N SER A 118 -11.77 -2.79 -6.15
CA SER A 118 -13.07 -3.42 -5.91
C SER A 118 -13.78 -2.86 -4.67
N ARG A 119 -13.07 -2.60 -3.56
CA ARG A 119 -13.70 -2.09 -2.33
C ARG A 119 -14.29 -0.69 -2.53
N ASP A 120 -13.54 0.15 -3.23
CA ASP A 120 -13.83 1.58 -3.38
C ASP A 120 -14.62 1.86 -4.68
N GLY A 121 -14.75 0.87 -5.56
CA GLY A 121 -15.46 0.99 -6.83
C GLY A 121 -14.73 1.88 -7.84
N LEU A 122 -13.40 1.82 -7.86
CA LEU A 122 -12.54 2.66 -8.70
C LEU A 122 -12.19 1.91 -9.99
N GLY A 123 -12.73 2.38 -11.12
CA GLY A 123 -12.52 1.76 -12.43
C GLY A 123 -13.08 0.35 -12.62
N VAL A 124 -13.68 -0.20 -11.55
CA VAL A 124 -14.44 -1.45 -11.52
C VAL A 124 -15.67 -1.25 -10.63
N PRO A 125 -16.78 -1.97 -10.85
CA PRO A 125 -17.92 -1.92 -9.95
C PRO A 125 -17.52 -2.25 -8.51
N ARG A 126 -18.14 -1.54 -7.56
CA ARG A 126 -17.91 -1.79 -6.13
C ARG A 126 -18.36 -3.20 -5.77
N ASP A 127 -17.45 -3.98 -5.23
CA ASP A 127 -17.68 -5.35 -4.78
C ASP A 127 -16.84 -5.64 -3.53
N ALA A 128 -17.50 -5.60 -2.38
CA ALA A 128 -16.85 -5.84 -1.09
C ALA A 128 -16.44 -7.31 -0.90
N GLU A 129 -17.13 -8.26 -1.53
CA GLU A 129 -16.79 -9.67 -1.43
C GLU A 129 -15.52 -9.96 -2.24
N ALA A 130 -15.48 -9.52 -3.50
CA ALA A 130 -14.29 -9.61 -4.35
C ALA A 130 -13.10 -8.89 -3.73
N ALA A 131 -13.32 -7.71 -3.13
CA ALA A 131 -12.28 -6.97 -2.42
C ALA A 131 -11.69 -7.78 -1.26
N ARG A 132 -12.54 -8.35 -0.41
CA ARG A 132 -12.10 -9.16 0.74
C ARG A 132 -11.34 -10.40 0.27
N GLN A 133 -11.79 -11.06 -0.80
CA GLN A 133 -11.07 -12.20 -1.37
C GLN A 133 -9.71 -11.79 -1.95
N ALA A 134 -9.61 -10.64 -2.62
CA ALA A 134 -8.34 -10.13 -3.10
C ALA A 134 -7.38 -9.81 -1.94
N PHE A 135 -7.85 -9.19 -0.87
CA PHE A 135 -7.04 -8.93 0.33
C PHE A 135 -6.60 -10.22 1.04
N HIS A 136 -7.47 -11.23 1.09
CA HIS A 136 -7.11 -12.56 1.57
C HIS A 136 -5.93 -13.15 0.79
N TRP A 137 -6.00 -13.16 -0.54
CA TRP A 137 -4.90 -13.67 -1.37
C TRP A 137 -3.64 -12.81 -1.30
N ALA A 138 -3.78 -11.50 -1.13
CA ALA A 138 -2.64 -10.63 -0.82
C ALA A 138 -1.96 -11.08 0.48
N GLY A 139 -2.74 -11.38 1.51
CA GLY A 139 -2.24 -11.91 2.77
C GLY A 139 -1.57 -13.27 2.64
N GLU A 140 -2.17 -14.23 1.92
CA GLU A 140 -1.56 -15.53 1.66
C GLU A 140 -0.25 -15.43 0.85
N ALA A 141 -0.08 -14.36 0.07
CA ALA A 141 1.17 -14.01 -0.61
C ALA A 141 2.18 -13.23 0.27
N GLY A 142 1.87 -13.01 1.55
CA GLY A 142 2.74 -12.31 2.50
C GLY A 142 2.62 -10.77 2.48
N HIS A 143 1.66 -10.21 1.73
CA HIS A 143 1.51 -8.75 1.64
C HIS A 143 0.78 -8.19 2.87
N ILE A 144 1.54 -7.52 3.74
CA ILE A 144 1.08 -7.11 5.08
C ILE A 144 -0.11 -6.14 5.02
N LEU A 145 -0.09 -5.13 4.14
CA LEU A 145 -1.23 -4.20 4.02
C LEU A 145 -2.49 -4.91 3.49
N GLY A 146 -2.32 -6.00 2.74
CA GLY A 146 -3.41 -6.87 2.31
C GLY A 146 -4.03 -7.61 3.49
N MET A 147 -3.20 -8.20 4.36
CA MET A 147 -3.66 -8.83 5.60
C MET A 147 -4.42 -7.85 6.50
N PHE A 148 -3.93 -6.61 6.61
CA PHE A 148 -4.60 -5.55 7.37
C PHE A 148 -5.99 -5.25 6.81
N ALA A 149 -6.07 -5.00 5.50
CA ALA A 149 -7.34 -4.71 4.85
C ALA A 149 -8.34 -5.88 4.97
N GLU A 150 -7.89 -7.14 4.86
CA GLU A 150 -8.72 -8.31 5.10
C GLU A 150 -9.25 -8.33 6.55
N ALA A 151 -8.37 -8.11 7.54
CA ALA A 151 -8.74 -8.14 8.95
C ALA A 151 -9.75 -7.04 9.32
N ASP A 152 -9.56 -5.83 8.79
CA ASP A 152 -10.50 -4.71 8.98
C ASP A 152 -11.88 -5.06 8.38
N MET A 153 -11.91 -5.62 7.16
CA MET A 153 -13.17 -6.04 6.52
C MET A 153 -13.85 -7.18 7.26
N LEU A 154 -13.10 -8.15 7.79
CA LEU A 154 -13.64 -9.24 8.63
C LEU A 154 -14.26 -8.68 9.91
N ALA A 155 -13.60 -7.73 10.58
CA ALA A 155 -14.11 -7.10 11.79
C ALA A 155 -15.38 -6.28 11.52
N ALA A 156 -15.43 -5.56 10.40
CA ALA A 156 -16.57 -4.75 9.99
C ALA A 156 -17.74 -5.55 9.39
N GLY A 157 -17.51 -6.81 9.00
CA GLY A 157 -18.49 -7.58 8.22
C GLY A 157 -18.68 -7.04 6.81
N GLU A 158 -17.63 -6.46 6.21
CA GLU A 158 -17.67 -6.03 4.82
C GLU A 158 -17.39 -7.21 3.89
N GLY A 159 -18.25 -7.41 2.88
CA GLY A 159 -18.13 -8.52 1.94
C GLY A 159 -18.54 -9.89 2.51
N GLY A 160 -19.20 -9.94 3.66
CA GLY A 160 -19.76 -11.15 4.27
C GLY A 160 -20.23 -10.94 5.71
N ALA A 161 -20.39 -12.01 6.50
CA ALA A 161 -20.67 -11.86 7.94
C ALA A 161 -19.43 -11.36 8.69
N ALA A 162 -19.65 -10.57 9.74
CA ALA A 162 -18.59 -10.16 10.65
C ALA A 162 -17.96 -11.38 11.33
N ASP A 163 -16.63 -11.43 11.34
CA ASP A 163 -15.83 -12.48 11.96
C ASP A 163 -14.69 -11.85 12.76
N GLU A 164 -15.02 -11.40 13.97
CA GLU A 164 -14.06 -10.81 14.90
C GLU A 164 -12.94 -11.79 15.29
N LYS A 165 -13.24 -13.10 15.33
CA LYS A 165 -12.25 -14.13 15.67
C LYS A 165 -11.25 -14.33 14.53
N GLY A 166 -11.74 -14.37 13.29
CA GLY A 166 -10.92 -14.40 12.07
C GLY A 166 -10.05 -13.16 11.95
N ALA A 167 -10.63 -11.97 12.14
CA ALA A 167 -9.89 -10.71 12.17
C ALA A 167 -8.76 -10.75 13.22
N ALA A 168 -9.07 -11.17 14.45
CA ALA A 168 -8.08 -11.29 15.51
C ALA A 168 -6.98 -12.34 15.24
N ALA A 169 -7.30 -13.40 14.49
CA ALA A 169 -6.29 -14.34 14.02
C ALA A 169 -5.35 -13.69 12.99
N ARG A 170 -5.91 -12.94 12.03
CA ARG A 170 -5.13 -12.22 11.01
C ARG A 170 -4.22 -11.15 11.63
N TYR A 171 -4.71 -10.34 12.56
CA TYR A 171 -3.84 -9.37 13.25
C TYR A 171 -2.69 -10.02 14.03
N ARG A 172 -2.92 -11.19 14.65
CA ARG A 172 -1.83 -11.95 15.30
C ARG A 172 -0.80 -12.45 14.29
N GLN A 173 -1.24 -12.90 13.11
CA GLN A 173 -0.32 -13.29 12.03
C GLN A 173 0.52 -12.11 11.54
N ILE A 174 -0.08 -10.94 11.36
CA ILE A 174 0.64 -9.70 10.99
C ILE A 174 1.74 -9.38 12.00
N VAL A 175 1.41 -9.38 13.30
CA VAL A 175 2.38 -9.11 14.37
C VAL A 175 3.49 -10.16 14.38
N ALA A 176 3.15 -11.44 14.18
CA ALA A 176 4.13 -12.52 14.13
C ALA A 176 5.07 -12.38 12.91
N ALA A 177 4.53 -12.09 11.73
CA ALA A 177 5.30 -11.88 10.50
C ALA A 177 6.25 -10.69 10.64
N ALA A 178 5.75 -9.54 11.12
CA ALA A 178 6.57 -8.35 11.34
C ALA A 178 7.70 -8.58 12.37
N ARG A 179 7.48 -9.41 13.39
CA ARG A 179 8.51 -9.81 14.36
C ARG A 179 9.53 -10.78 13.76
N ALA A 180 9.09 -11.74 12.94
CA ALA A 180 9.99 -12.69 12.28
C ALA A 180 10.92 -12.00 11.27
N GLU A 181 10.40 -11.06 10.48
CA GLU A 181 11.19 -10.22 9.56
C GLU A 181 12.18 -9.29 10.30
N LEU A 182 11.98 -9.05 11.60
CA LEU A 182 12.92 -8.32 12.45
C LEU A 182 14.20 -9.10 12.78
N HIS A 183 14.17 -10.43 12.68
CA HIS A 183 15.27 -11.28 13.12
C HIS A 183 16.23 -11.69 11.98
N ASP A 184 15.78 -11.76 10.72
CA ASP A 184 16.49 -12.58 9.70
C ASP A 184 16.88 -11.91 8.36
N LEU A 185 16.76 -10.58 8.17
CA LEU A 185 17.14 -9.94 6.89
C LEU A 185 17.91 -8.62 7.00
N PRO A 186 18.93 -8.38 6.14
CA PRO A 186 19.52 -7.07 5.95
C PRO A 186 18.49 -6.13 5.31
N ALA A 187 18.35 -4.93 5.89
CA ALA A 187 17.33 -3.92 5.63
C ALA A 187 17.31 -3.27 4.22
N LYS A 188 17.64 -3.98 3.12
CA LYS A 188 17.92 -3.36 1.81
C LYS A 188 17.16 -3.87 0.58
N THR A 189 16.28 -4.86 0.66
CA THR A 189 15.68 -5.42 -0.59
C THR A 189 14.17 -5.67 -0.58
N ALA A 190 13.45 -5.19 0.43
CA ALA A 190 12.00 -4.99 0.34
C ALA A 190 11.74 -3.51 0.61
N GLY A 191 10.85 -2.87 -0.16
CA GLY A 191 10.54 -1.45 -0.06
C GLY A 191 10.46 -1.00 1.40
N VAL A 192 11.44 -0.19 1.81
CA VAL A 192 11.66 0.24 3.21
C VAL A 192 10.40 0.88 3.78
N ASP A 193 9.52 1.39 2.90
CA ASP A 193 8.25 2.02 3.20
C ASP A 193 7.17 1.03 3.65
N ALA A 194 6.98 -0.11 2.96
CA ALA A 194 5.87 -1.02 3.26
C ALA A 194 6.00 -1.72 4.62
N ARG A 195 7.23 -2.08 5.00
CA ARG A 195 7.53 -2.67 6.31
C ARG A 195 7.39 -1.64 7.42
N ALA A 196 7.92 -0.44 7.23
CA ALA A 196 7.81 0.62 8.22
C ALA A 196 6.35 1.06 8.41
N GLU A 197 5.58 1.11 7.34
CA GLU A 197 4.14 1.38 7.36
C GLU A 197 3.39 0.29 8.13
N ALA A 198 3.71 -0.99 7.89
CA ALA A 198 3.15 -2.09 8.66
C ALA A 198 3.44 -1.96 10.17
N GLN A 199 4.67 -1.60 10.56
CA GLN A 199 5.04 -1.37 11.96
C GLN A 199 4.22 -0.22 12.57
N TYR A 200 3.98 0.86 11.81
CA TYR A 200 3.09 1.94 12.22
C TYR A 200 1.66 1.44 12.51
N TRP A 201 1.08 0.66 11.60
CA TRP A 201 -0.27 0.11 11.79
C TRP A 201 -0.35 -0.89 12.95
N ILE A 202 0.69 -1.68 13.18
CA ILE A 202 0.78 -2.56 14.37
C ILE A 202 0.78 -1.72 15.66
N GLY A 203 1.55 -0.64 15.70
CA GLY A 203 1.55 0.27 16.85
C GLY A 203 0.16 0.86 17.13
N ARG A 204 -0.57 1.23 16.07
CA ARG A 204 -1.96 1.70 16.14
C ARG A 204 -2.91 0.64 16.71
N LEU A 205 -2.75 -0.63 16.33
CA LEU A 205 -3.55 -1.73 16.87
C LEU A 205 -3.35 -1.89 18.38
N TYR A 206 -2.09 -1.90 18.84
CA TYR A 206 -1.76 -2.00 20.26
C TYR A 206 -2.29 -0.80 21.07
N LEU A 207 -2.28 0.42 20.51
CA LEU A 207 -2.89 1.58 21.17
C LEU A 207 -4.40 1.45 21.32
N ALA A 208 -5.07 0.95 20.28
CA ALA A 208 -6.52 0.83 20.26
C ALA A 208 -7.01 -0.39 21.08
N GLY A 209 -6.17 -1.41 21.26
CA GLY A 209 -6.64 -2.73 21.69
C GLY A 209 -7.52 -3.40 20.62
N GLY A 210 -7.27 -3.07 19.35
CA GLY A 210 -8.02 -3.60 18.22
C GLY A 210 -7.59 -5.02 17.86
N GLY A 211 -8.49 -5.76 17.21
CA GLY A 211 -8.11 -7.04 16.62
C GLY A 211 -7.79 -8.16 17.61
N GLY A 212 -8.42 -8.14 18.79
CA GLY A 212 -8.16 -9.12 19.85
C GLY A 212 -6.78 -8.98 20.52
N LEU A 213 -6.01 -7.94 20.20
CA LEU A 213 -4.80 -7.59 20.92
C LEU A 213 -5.14 -6.83 22.20
N ARG A 214 -4.48 -7.18 23.31
CA ARG A 214 -4.62 -6.41 24.54
C ARG A 214 -3.99 -5.03 24.33
N ARG A 215 -4.75 -3.98 24.66
CA ARG A 215 -4.26 -2.61 24.64
C ARG A 215 -2.94 -2.49 25.41
N SER A 216 -1.91 -1.97 24.76
CA SER A 216 -0.57 -1.81 25.33
C SER A 216 0.12 -0.60 24.72
N ALA A 217 0.20 0.48 25.51
CA ALA A 217 0.92 1.68 25.08
C ALA A 217 2.43 1.45 24.93
N VAL A 218 3.00 0.56 25.75
CA VAL A 218 4.43 0.24 25.70
C VAL A 218 4.78 -0.50 24.41
N ASP A 219 4.00 -1.53 24.06
CA ASP A 219 4.20 -2.25 22.79
C ASP A 219 3.99 -1.32 21.60
N ALA A 220 2.95 -0.48 21.65
CA ALA A 220 2.70 0.50 20.60
C ALA A 220 3.89 1.44 20.37
N VAL A 221 4.49 1.97 21.45
CA VAL A 221 5.66 2.84 21.33
C VAL A 221 6.87 2.12 20.76
N ALA A 222 7.09 0.84 21.11
CA ALA A 222 8.17 0.06 20.50
C ALA A 222 8.01 -0.01 18.97
N TRP A 223 6.80 -0.35 18.50
CA TRP A 223 6.50 -0.42 17.06
C TRP A 223 6.57 0.95 16.37
N PHE A 224 6.06 2.01 17.00
CA PHE A 224 6.22 3.36 16.46
C PHE A 224 7.66 3.81 16.42
N THR A 225 8.50 3.39 17.35
CA THR A 225 9.92 3.74 17.36
C THR A 225 10.62 3.15 16.14
N ASP A 226 10.37 1.88 15.83
CA ASP A 226 10.94 1.23 14.64
C ASP A 226 10.46 1.91 13.35
N ALA A 227 9.14 2.13 13.21
CA ALA A 227 8.56 2.81 12.05
C ALA A 227 9.04 4.26 11.90
N ALA A 228 9.15 5.00 13.00
CA ALA A 228 9.61 6.39 13.02
C ALA A 228 11.08 6.52 12.63
N ASN A 229 11.92 5.56 13.03
CA ASN A 229 13.32 5.45 12.63
C ASN A 229 13.47 5.17 11.13
N SER A 230 12.56 4.38 10.55
CA SER A 230 12.50 4.13 9.11
C SER A 230 11.87 5.28 8.31
N GLY A 231 11.42 6.35 8.96
CA GLY A 231 10.99 7.59 8.28
C GLY A 231 9.49 7.83 8.21
N VAL A 232 8.65 6.89 8.65
CA VAL A 232 7.17 7.04 8.55
C VAL A 232 6.70 8.23 9.37
N ASN A 233 6.18 9.27 8.70
CA ASN A 233 5.78 10.53 9.33
C ASN A 233 4.67 10.34 10.39
N GLY A 234 3.70 9.45 10.14
CA GLY A 234 2.64 9.09 11.08
C GLY A 234 3.19 8.45 12.37
N ALA A 235 4.19 7.58 12.25
CA ALA A 235 4.85 6.97 13.41
C ALA A 235 5.68 7.98 14.20
N GLN A 236 6.39 8.88 13.51
CA GLN A 236 7.12 9.98 14.17
C GLN A 236 6.17 10.88 14.97
N TYR A 237 5.00 11.18 14.43
CA TYR A 237 3.98 11.96 15.12
C TYR A 237 3.37 11.22 16.33
N GLU A 238 2.97 9.95 16.17
CA GLU A 238 2.43 9.15 17.29
C GLU A 238 3.46 8.92 18.41
N LEU A 239 4.73 8.75 18.05
CA LEU A 239 5.83 8.65 19.00
C LEU A 239 6.01 9.96 19.77
N ALA A 240 5.95 11.10 19.07
CA ALA A 240 6.00 12.40 19.72
C ALA A 240 4.84 12.61 20.69
N LEU A 241 3.61 12.32 20.28
CA LEU A 241 2.43 12.40 21.15
C LEU A 241 2.54 11.47 22.36
N SER A 242 3.19 10.31 22.20
CA SER A 242 3.42 9.38 23.30
C SER A 242 4.40 9.95 24.33
N TYR A 243 5.45 10.64 23.90
CA TYR A 243 6.35 11.40 24.78
C TYR A 243 5.69 12.63 25.42
N LEU A 244 4.77 13.33 24.73
CA LEU A 244 4.05 14.47 25.33
C LEU A 244 3.05 14.05 26.41
N ARG A 245 2.44 12.88 26.23
CA ARG A 245 1.36 12.39 27.11
C ARG A 245 1.84 11.38 28.14
N GLY A 246 3.13 11.02 28.13
CA GLY A 246 3.66 9.94 28.97
C GLY A 246 3.02 8.58 28.68
N ARG A 247 2.58 8.34 27.44
CA ARG A 247 1.80 7.15 27.05
C ARG A 247 2.75 6.04 26.61
N GLY A 248 3.01 5.07 27.49
CA GLY A 248 3.89 3.93 27.20
C GLY A 248 5.40 4.24 27.26
N VAL A 249 5.75 5.50 27.47
CA VAL A 249 7.09 6.03 27.72
C VAL A 249 7.02 7.16 28.74
N ALA A 250 8.13 7.48 29.38
CA ALA A 250 8.22 8.64 30.26
C ALA A 250 7.96 9.94 29.48
N LEU A 251 7.40 10.94 30.16
CA LEU A 251 7.16 12.25 29.58
C LEU A 251 8.50 12.90 29.21
N ASP A 252 8.65 13.31 27.96
CA ASP A 252 9.87 13.96 27.45
C ASP A 252 9.52 14.91 26.30
N SER A 253 9.24 16.17 26.65
CA SER A 253 8.88 17.20 25.68
C SER A 253 10.03 17.51 24.71
N GLY A 254 11.28 17.30 25.11
CA GLY A 254 12.46 17.48 24.25
C GLY A 254 12.47 16.46 23.11
N ARG A 255 12.36 15.17 23.43
CA ARG A 255 12.25 14.09 22.42
C ARG A 255 11.00 14.26 21.55
N ALA A 256 9.87 14.63 22.15
CA ALA A 256 8.67 14.90 21.38
C ALA A 256 8.89 16.00 20.34
N ARG A 257 9.54 17.12 20.73
CA ARG A 257 9.87 18.23 19.82
C ARG A 257 10.78 17.77 18.68
N THR A 258 11.76 16.90 18.95
CA THR A 258 12.62 16.31 17.91
C THR A 258 11.83 15.50 16.89
N TRP A 259 10.92 14.64 17.36
CA TRP A 259 10.09 13.81 16.48
C TRP A 259 9.06 14.61 15.69
N LEU A 260 8.41 15.61 16.31
CA LEU A 260 7.51 16.53 15.61
C LEU A 260 8.23 17.29 14.50
N LYS A 261 9.46 17.77 14.74
CA LYS A 261 10.29 18.43 13.71
C LYS A 261 10.55 17.53 12.51
N ARG A 262 10.79 16.22 12.73
CA ARG A 262 10.98 15.26 11.64
C ARG A 262 9.69 15.06 10.83
N ALA A 263 8.55 14.84 11.49
CA ALA A 263 7.27 14.68 10.82
C ALA A 263 6.83 15.96 10.08
N ALA A 264 7.04 17.13 10.68
CA ALA A 264 6.72 18.44 10.10
C ALA A 264 7.52 18.75 8.83
N ARG A 265 8.81 18.35 8.77
CA ARG A 265 9.63 18.48 7.55
C ARG A 265 9.13 17.64 6.39
N GLN A 266 8.41 16.56 6.69
CA GLN A 266 7.74 15.72 5.70
C GLN A 266 6.34 16.23 5.34
N GLY A 267 6.01 17.48 5.68
CA GLY A 267 4.74 18.13 5.33
C GLY A 267 3.56 17.77 6.23
N MET A 268 3.77 17.07 7.36
CA MET A 268 2.67 16.69 8.24
C MET A 268 2.14 17.91 9.02
N VAL A 269 1.02 18.47 8.55
CA VAL A 269 0.38 19.67 9.15
C VAL A 269 0.03 19.49 10.62
N ALA A 270 -0.44 18.30 11.01
CA ALA A 270 -0.73 17.99 12.41
C ALA A 270 0.52 18.09 13.29
N ALA A 271 1.68 17.68 12.78
CA ALA A 271 2.95 17.79 13.49
C ALA A 271 3.44 19.24 13.59
N GLN A 272 3.23 20.06 12.55
CA GLN A 272 3.55 21.49 12.57
C GLN A 272 2.74 22.23 13.64
N ARG A 273 1.41 22.04 13.67
CA ARG A 273 0.53 22.65 14.68
C ARG A 273 0.91 22.27 16.11
N GLU A 274 1.22 21.00 16.32
CA GLU A 274 1.66 20.49 17.62
C GLU A 274 3.02 21.05 18.03
N LEU A 275 3.93 21.22 17.08
CA LEU A 275 5.23 21.85 17.32
C LEU A 275 5.08 23.33 17.66
N GLU A 276 4.25 24.07 16.93
CA GLU A 276 3.95 25.48 17.18
C GLU A 276 3.38 25.70 18.59
N ARG A 277 2.41 24.86 19.00
CA ARG A 277 1.85 24.91 20.35
C ARG A 277 2.94 24.74 21.41
N LEU A 278 3.85 23.80 21.19
CA LEU A 278 4.90 23.43 22.15
C LEU A 278 6.08 24.42 22.18
N GLU A 279 6.23 25.24 21.14
CA GLU A 279 7.18 26.36 21.09
C GLU A 279 6.58 27.67 21.64
N ALA A 280 5.26 27.73 21.81
CA ALA A 280 4.54 28.84 22.44
C ALA A 280 4.37 28.71 23.97
N GLU A 281 4.65 27.52 24.53
CA GLU A 281 4.68 27.21 25.97
C GLU A 281 6.08 27.43 26.57
#